data_AF-A0A8S9E1T6-F1
#
_entry.id   AF-A0A8S9E1T6-F1
#
_cell.length_a   1.000
_cell.length_b   1.000
_cell.length_c   1.000
_cell.angle_alpha   90.00
_cell.angle_beta   90.00
_cell.angle_gamma   90.00
#
_symmetry.space_group_name_H-M   'P 1'
#
loop_
_entity.id
_entity.type
_entity.pdbx_description
1 polymer ?
#
loop_
_entity_poly.entity_id
_entity_poly.type
_entity_poly.pdbx_seq_one_letter_code
_entity_poly.pdbx_strand_id
1 'polypeptide(L)'
;MDRKTATFYSVRGELTDEWKARGVQEGKEYAILTAEIARATFGVTPGAHSRLKGLHKVKTGNKLRDHMTDLELIFTMLGEAGTTEIARRKDAQGFVDNRKAAKEGGAVAGNARKELEAKSGKPVVSKKNYLAPPAKRKAVTRPKKA
;
A
#
# COMPACT_ATOMS: atom_id res chain seq x y z
N MET A 1 -6.09 -14.65 13.62
CA MET A 1 -5.93 -13.45 12.77
C MET A 1 -6.37 -12.25 13.60
N ASP A 2 -5.57 -11.18 13.66
CA ASP A 2 -5.96 -9.93 14.35
C ASP A 2 -7.09 -9.22 13.57
N ARG A 3 -8.05 -8.61 14.29
CA ARG A 3 -9.16 -7.84 13.70
C ARG A 3 -8.70 -6.77 12.72
N LYS A 4 -7.57 -6.08 12.97
CA LYS A 4 -6.99 -5.09 12.04
C LYS A 4 -6.61 -5.72 10.70
N THR A 5 -6.09 -6.95 10.74
CA THR A 5 -5.69 -7.66 9.52
C THR A 5 -6.92 -8.16 8.75
N ALA A 6 -7.99 -8.58 9.45
CA ALA A 6 -9.20 -9.10 8.82
C ALA A 6 -9.95 -8.02 7.99
N THR A 7 -10.12 -6.81 8.52
CA THR A 7 -10.77 -5.71 7.80
C THR A 7 -9.97 -5.27 6.57
N PHE A 8 -8.64 -5.24 6.69
CA PHE A 8 -7.76 -4.90 5.59
C PHE A 8 -7.85 -5.90 4.42
N TYR A 9 -7.83 -7.21 4.73
CA TYR A 9 -7.99 -8.24 3.70
C TYR A 9 -9.38 -8.17 3.04
N SER A 10 -10.41 -7.81 3.82
CA SER A 10 -11.77 -7.60 3.30
C SER A 10 -11.83 -6.50 2.23
N VAL A 11 -11.25 -5.32 2.51
CA VAL A 11 -11.29 -4.18 1.56
C VAL A 11 -10.57 -4.50 0.26
N ARG A 12 -9.40 -5.15 0.34
CA ARG A 12 -8.67 -5.58 -0.86
C ARG A 12 -9.45 -6.62 -1.66
N GLY A 13 -10.03 -7.61 -0.97
CA GLY A 13 -10.84 -8.66 -1.58
C GLY A 13 -12.00 -8.06 -2.37
N GLU A 14 -12.74 -7.16 -1.72
CA GLU A 14 -13.87 -6.47 -2.34
C GLU A 14 -13.47 -5.69 -3.60
N LEU A 15 -12.35 -4.96 -3.57
CA LEU A 15 -11.84 -4.27 -4.76
C LEU A 15 -11.51 -5.25 -5.90
N THR A 16 -10.86 -6.37 -5.60
CA THR A 16 -10.51 -7.35 -6.63
C THR A 16 -11.72 -8.11 -7.18
N ASP A 17 -12.75 -8.32 -6.35
CA ASP A 17 -14.01 -8.92 -6.77
C ASP A 17 -14.79 -7.95 -7.66
N GLU A 18 -14.81 -6.66 -7.31
CA GLU A 18 -15.41 -5.60 -8.11
C GLU A 18 -14.76 -5.48 -9.50
N TRP A 19 -13.42 -5.49 -9.57
CA TRP A 19 -12.70 -5.49 -10.83
C TRP A 19 -13.02 -6.71 -11.69
N LYS A 20 -13.13 -7.89 -11.08
CA LYS A 20 -13.47 -9.12 -11.78
C LYS A 20 -14.88 -9.04 -12.37
N ALA A 21 -15.84 -8.57 -11.57
CA ALA A 21 -17.21 -8.37 -12.02
C ALA A 21 -17.33 -7.36 -13.17
N ARG A 22 -16.39 -6.41 -13.24
CA ARG A 22 -16.31 -5.37 -14.30
C ARG A 22 -15.46 -5.78 -15.50
N GLY A 23 -15.05 -7.04 -15.60
CA GLY A 23 -14.29 -7.55 -16.75
C GLY A 23 -12.83 -7.11 -16.81
N VAL A 24 -12.23 -6.74 -15.69
CA VAL A 24 -10.78 -6.48 -15.60
C VAL A 24 -10.04 -7.81 -15.46
N GLN A 25 -8.94 -7.98 -16.20
CA GLN A 25 -8.17 -9.21 -16.20
C GLN A 25 -7.22 -9.31 -14.99
N GLU A 26 -7.30 -10.44 -14.29
CA GLU A 26 -6.39 -10.74 -13.18
C GLU A 26 -4.91 -10.76 -13.64
N GLY A 27 -4.00 -10.47 -12.72
CA GLY A 27 -2.56 -10.40 -13.01
C GLY A 27 -2.11 -9.01 -13.44
N LYS A 28 -1.85 -8.80 -14.74
CA LYS A 28 -1.18 -7.59 -15.23
C LYS A 28 -2.03 -6.33 -15.02
N GLU A 29 -3.32 -6.37 -15.32
CA GLU A 29 -4.18 -5.20 -15.18
C GLU A 29 -4.37 -4.85 -13.70
N TYR A 30 -4.58 -5.85 -12.84
CA TYR A 30 -4.67 -5.65 -11.39
C TYR A 30 -3.40 -4.99 -10.83
N ALA A 31 -2.22 -5.42 -11.29
CA ALA A 31 -0.96 -4.83 -10.89
C ALA A 31 -0.86 -3.35 -11.34
N ILE A 32 -1.33 -3.01 -12.54
CA ILE A 32 -1.37 -1.64 -13.03
C ILE A 32 -2.34 -0.80 -12.21
N LEU A 33 -3.59 -1.25 -12.01
CA LEU A 33 -4.59 -0.52 -11.24
C LEU A 33 -4.14 -0.29 -9.80
N THR A 34 -3.57 -1.31 -9.16
CA THR A 34 -2.98 -1.19 -7.82
C THR A 34 -1.84 -0.16 -7.81
N ALA A 35 -1.02 -0.11 -8.86
CA ALA A 35 0.06 0.88 -8.97
C ALA A 35 -0.46 2.30 -9.19
N GLU A 36 -1.58 2.48 -9.90
CA GLU A 36 -2.27 3.77 -10.07
C GLU A 36 -2.82 4.27 -8.74
N ILE A 37 -3.52 3.42 -7.98
CA ILE A 37 -4.02 3.74 -6.62
C ILE A 37 -2.84 4.16 -5.75
N ALA A 38 -1.81 3.33 -5.63
CA ALA A 38 -0.66 3.62 -4.77
C ALA A 38 0.06 4.92 -5.16
N ARG A 39 0.21 5.18 -6.46
CA ARG A 39 0.84 6.42 -6.93
C ARG A 39 -0.02 7.63 -6.59
N ALA A 40 -1.32 7.57 -6.80
CA ALA A 40 -2.22 8.68 -6.51
C ALA A 40 -2.31 8.94 -4.98
N THR A 41 -2.29 7.87 -4.17
CA THR A 41 -2.31 7.97 -2.70
C THR A 41 -0.98 8.50 -2.14
N PHE A 42 0.15 7.88 -2.50
CA PHE A 42 1.45 8.09 -1.83
C PHE A 42 2.45 8.90 -2.63
N GLY A 43 2.16 9.24 -3.90
CA GLY A 43 3.10 9.88 -4.81
C GLY A 43 4.19 8.94 -5.33
N VAL A 44 4.18 7.65 -4.96
CA VAL A 44 5.19 6.65 -5.32
C VAL A 44 4.54 5.35 -5.78
N THR A 45 5.21 4.60 -6.65
CA THR A 45 4.76 3.26 -7.04
C THR A 45 5.00 2.24 -5.92
N PRO A 46 4.31 1.09 -5.92
CA PRO A 46 4.59 0.01 -4.97
C PRO A 46 6.06 -0.41 -4.97
N GLY A 47 6.71 -0.49 -6.14
CA GLY A 47 8.14 -0.80 -6.25
C GLY A 47 9.04 0.28 -5.63
N ALA A 48 8.73 1.56 -5.84
CA ALA A 48 9.46 2.65 -5.21
C ALA A 48 9.26 2.68 -3.68
N HIS A 49 8.04 2.42 -3.21
CA HIS A 49 7.71 2.33 -1.79
C HIS A 49 8.45 1.17 -1.10
N SER A 50 8.48 -0.01 -1.73
CA SER A 50 9.29 -1.15 -1.27
C SER A 50 10.77 -0.82 -1.18
N ARG A 51 11.31 0.00 -2.10
CA ARG A 51 12.70 0.48 -2.01
C ARG A 51 12.91 1.40 -0.82
N LEU A 52 12.00 2.35 -0.57
CA LEU A 52 12.05 3.25 0.60
C LEU A 52 12.07 2.46 1.91
N LYS A 53 11.33 1.34 1.96
CA LYS A 53 11.26 0.42 3.11
C LYS A 53 12.43 -0.55 3.24
N GLY A 54 13.38 -0.52 2.28
CA GLY A 54 14.57 -1.38 2.29
C GLY A 54 14.32 -2.83 1.85
N LEU A 55 13.15 -3.15 1.30
CA LEU A 55 12.76 -4.54 0.99
C LEU A 55 13.58 -5.15 -0.15
N HIS A 56 14.14 -4.33 -1.04
CA HIS A 56 15.06 -4.76 -2.10
C HIS A 56 16.33 -5.46 -1.58
N LYS A 57 16.65 -5.32 -0.29
CA LYS A 57 17.82 -5.95 0.35
C LYS A 57 17.50 -7.32 0.95
N VAL A 58 16.24 -7.72 0.96
CA VAL A 58 15.77 -8.94 1.64
C VAL A 58 15.19 -9.89 0.57
N LYS A 59 15.87 -11.01 0.33
CA LYS A 59 15.45 -12.05 -0.65
C LYS A 59 14.37 -12.96 -0.05
N THR A 60 13.20 -12.43 0.27
CA THR A 60 12.02 -13.25 0.63
C THR A 60 10.76 -12.54 0.15
N GLY A 61 9.69 -13.29 -0.13
CA GLY A 61 8.43 -12.82 -0.71
C GLY A 61 7.62 -11.85 0.15
N ASN A 62 8.24 -10.77 0.62
CA ASN A 62 7.69 -9.84 1.57
C ASN A 62 6.66 -8.94 0.89
N LYS A 63 5.41 -9.03 1.33
CA LYS A 63 4.35 -8.15 0.90
C LYS A 63 4.66 -6.77 1.49
N LEU A 64 4.76 -5.73 0.65
CA LEU A 64 5.02 -4.34 1.09
C LEU A 64 4.15 -3.93 2.29
N ARG A 65 2.90 -4.40 2.30
CA ARG A 65 1.90 -4.16 3.34
C ARG A 65 2.34 -4.63 4.74
N ASP A 66 3.11 -5.71 4.84
CA ASP A 66 3.61 -6.22 6.13
C ASP A 66 4.67 -5.27 6.76
N HIS A 67 5.21 -4.36 5.95
CA HIS A 67 6.24 -3.39 6.35
C HIS A 67 5.72 -1.93 6.37
N MET A 68 4.45 -1.73 6.01
CA MET A 68 3.78 -0.44 6.11
C MET A 68 3.43 -0.15 7.58
N THR A 69 3.47 1.13 7.94
CA THR A 69 2.96 1.64 9.21
C THR A 69 1.43 1.66 9.20
N ASP A 70 0.82 1.79 10.37
CA ASP A 70 -0.65 1.89 10.50
C ASP A 70 -1.25 2.97 9.59
N LEU A 71 -0.64 4.15 9.50
CA LEU A 71 -1.12 5.22 8.61
C LEU A 71 -0.99 4.83 7.13
N GLU A 72 0.13 4.23 6.71
CA GLU A 72 0.28 3.75 5.33
C GLU A 72 -0.76 2.66 4.99
N LEU A 73 -1.11 1.79 5.94
CA LEU A 73 -2.17 0.78 5.74
C LEU A 73 -3.56 1.44 5.65
N ILE A 74 -3.87 2.38 6.53
CA ILE A 74 -5.16 3.11 6.52
C ILE A 74 -5.36 3.86 5.20
N PHE A 75 -4.34 4.60 4.74
CA PHE A 75 -4.44 5.31 3.46
C PHE A 75 -4.47 4.37 2.25
N THR A 76 -3.86 3.18 2.36
CA THR A 76 -4.02 2.14 1.34
C THR A 76 -5.48 1.68 1.27
N MET A 77 -6.08 1.34 2.42
CA MET A 77 -7.49 0.93 2.49
C MET A 77 -8.44 2.01 1.99
N LEU A 78 -8.19 3.28 2.34
CA LEU A 78 -9.00 4.40 1.88
C LEU A 78 -8.95 4.54 0.35
N GLY A 79 -7.77 4.36 -0.26
CA GLY A 79 -7.62 4.40 -1.71
C GLY A 79 -8.30 3.21 -2.41
N GLU A 80 -8.23 2.03 -1.82
CA GLU A 80 -8.90 0.82 -2.31
C GLU A 80 -10.42 0.95 -2.23
N ALA A 81 -10.96 1.25 -1.04
CA ALA A 81 -12.39 1.42 -0.83
C ALA A 81 -12.97 2.57 -1.68
N GLY A 82 -12.25 3.69 -1.77
CA GLY A 82 -12.64 4.81 -2.63
C GLY A 82 -12.68 4.43 -4.11
N THR A 83 -11.72 3.62 -4.57
CA THR A 83 -11.73 3.10 -5.95
C THR A 83 -12.94 2.21 -6.20
N THR A 84 -13.27 1.30 -5.28
CA THR A 84 -14.45 0.42 -5.37
C THR A 84 -15.74 1.24 -5.46
N GLU A 85 -15.93 2.19 -4.55
CA GLU A 85 -17.14 3.03 -4.54
C GLU A 85 -17.26 3.85 -5.83
N ILE A 86 -16.16 4.44 -6.32
CA ILE A 86 -16.17 5.20 -7.57
C ILE A 86 -16.46 4.31 -8.78
N ALA A 87 -15.84 3.12 -8.84
CA ALA A 87 -16.10 2.15 -9.91
C ALA A 87 -17.59 1.76 -9.95
N ARG A 88 -18.21 1.52 -8.79
CA ARG A 88 -19.65 1.27 -8.65
C ARG A 88 -20.49 2.45 -9.14
N ARG A 89 -20.21 3.65 -8.64
CA ARG A 89 -21.00 4.85 -8.94
C ARG A 89 -20.93 5.28 -10.40
N LYS A 90 -19.78 5.08 -11.04
CA LYS A 90 -19.57 5.43 -12.46
C LYS A 90 -19.89 4.29 -13.41
N ASP A 91 -20.30 3.15 -12.88
CA ASP A 91 -20.39 1.89 -13.61
C ASP A 91 -19.19 1.64 -14.53
N ALA A 92 -17.97 1.74 -13.97
CA ALA A 92 -16.74 1.59 -14.74
C ALA A 92 -16.63 0.16 -15.32
N GLN A 93 -16.53 0.04 -16.64
CA GLN A 93 -16.41 -1.26 -17.32
C GLN A 93 -15.02 -1.45 -17.93
N GLY A 94 -14.50 -2.67 -17.83
CA GLY A 94 -13.19 -3.06 -18.34
C GLY A 94 -12.03 -2.26 -17.73
N PHE A 95 -10.84 -2.48 -18.28
CA PHE A 95 -9.61 -1.92 -17.74
C PHE A 95 -9.54 -0.39 -17.79
N VAL A 96 -9.95 0.21 -18.90
CA VAL A 96 -9.72 1.64 -19.15
C VAL A 96 -10.50 2.52 -18.17
N ASP A 97 -11.76 2.19 -17.92
CA ASP A 97 -12.58 2.98 -16.98
C ASP A 97 -12.21 2.70 -15.53
N ASN A 98 -11.89 1.44 -15.20
CA ASN A 98 -11.38 1.10 -13.87
C ASN A 98 -10.02 1.75 -13.59
N ARG A 99 -9.22 2.05 -14.62
CA ARG A 99 -8.00 2.85 -14.48
C ARG A 99 -8.28 4.31 -14.12
N LYS A 100 -9.38 4.89 -14.61
CA LYS A 100 -9.82 6.24 -14.20
C LYS A 100 -10.30 6.20 -12.75
N ALA A 101 -11.15 5.22 -12.40
CA ALA A 101 -11.63 5.03 -11.02
C ALA A 101 -10.48 4.83 -10.03
N ALA A 102 -9.46 4.03 -10.38
CA ALA A 102 -8.27 3.81 -9.57
C ALA A 102 -7.47 5.10 -9.28
N LYS A 103 -7.33 5.97 -10.29
CA LYS A 103 -6.67 7.27 -10.11
C LYS A 103 -7.47 8.19 -9.20
N GLU A 104 -8.79 8.24 -9.38
CA GLU A 104 -9.67 9.08 -8.57
C GLU A 104 -9.74 8.59 -7.11
N GLY A 105 -9.95 7.30 -6.88
CA GLY A 105 -9.97 6.72 -5.54
C GLY A 105 -8.65 6.89 -4.80
N GLY A 106 -7.53 6.66 -5.48
CA GLY A 106 -6.21 6.96 -4.94
C GLY A 106 -5.99 8.45 -4.68
N ALA A 107 -6.54 9.36 -5.51
CA ALA A 107 -6.43 10.80 -5.31
C ALA A 107 -7.21 11.27 -4.07
N VAL A 108 -8.39 10.70 -3.80
CA VAL A 108 -9.15 10.95 -2.55
C VAL A 108 -8.28 10.63 -1.34
N ALA A 109 -7.69 9.43 -1.30
CA ALA A 109 -6.80 9.04 -0.22
C ALA A 109 -5.53 9.89 -0.14
N GLY A 110 -4.97 10.28 -1.30
CA GLY A 110 -3.80 11.13 -1.38
C GLY A 110 -4.04 12.54 -0.88
N ASN A 111 -5.23 13.11 -1.13
CA ASN A 111 -5.62 14.41 -0.61
C ASN A 111 -5.79 14.37 0.92
N ALA A 112 -6.51 13.37 1.43
CA ALA A 112 -6.64 13.16 2.88
C ALA A 112 -5.28 12.96 3.55
N ARG A 113 -4.36 12.21 2.92
CA ARG A 113 -2.98 12.03 3.41
C ARG A 113 -2.26 13.38 3.51
N LYS A 114 -2.26 14.17 2.43
CA LYS A 114 -1.59 15.48 2.41
C LYS A 114 -2.15 16.43 3.46
N GLU A 115 -3.47 16.43 3.67
CA GLU A 115 -4.09 17.25 4.70
C GLU A 115 -3.63 16.83 6.11
N LEU A 116 -3.58 15.53 6.39
CA LEU A 116 -3.05 15.02 7.67
C LEU A 116 -1.58 15.40 7.85
N GLU A 117 -0.75 15.24 6.81
CA GLU A 117 0.67 15.61 6.84
C GLU A 117 0.86 17.10 7.12
N ALA A 118 0.04 17.96 6.50
CA ALA A 118 0.07 19.41 6.72
C ALA A 118 -0.30 19.79 8.16
N LYS A 119 -1.34 19.16 8.74
CA LYS A 119 -1.78 19.45 10.12
C LYS A 119 -0.86 18.85 11.18
N SER A 120 -0.26 17.70 10.92
CA SER A 120 0.58 16.98 11.90
C SER A 120 2.07 17.31 11.80
N GLY A 121 2.51 17.90 10.69
CA GLY A 121 3.93 18.18 10.41
C GLY A 121 4.79 16.94 10.17
N LYS A 122 4.19 15.75 10.01
CA LYS A 122 4.90 14.48 9.85
C LYS A 122 4.51 13.78 8.55
N PRO A 123 5.47 13.33 7.71
CA PRO A 123 5.15 12.57 6.51
C PRO A 123 4.63 11.17 6.88
N VAL A 124 3.61 10.71 6.17
CA VAL A 124 3.06 9.35 6.28
C VAL A 124 3.98 8.36 5.56
N VAL A 125 4.44 8.70 4.35
CA VAL A 125 5.40 7.87 3.61
C VAL A 125 6.79 8.09 4.19
N SER A 126 7.39 7.02 4.72
CA SER A 126 8.71 7.12 5.34
C SER A 126 9.53 5.84 5.18
N LYS A 127 10.83 5.93 5.52
CA LYS A 127 11.73 4.77 5.59
C LYS A 127 11.47 3.87 6.81
N LYS A 128 10.59 4.27 7.74
CA LYS A 128 10.29 3.50 8.95
C LYS A 128 9.69 2.15 8.55
N ASN A 129 10.26 1.05 9.01
CA ASN A 129 9.77 -0.30 8.73
C ASN A 129 9.06 -0.84 9.98
N TYR A 130 7.82 -1.33 9.84
CA TYR A 130 7.04 -1.88 10.96
C TYR A 130 7.67 -3.15 11.52
N LEU A 131 8.16 -4.03 10.65
CA LEU A 131 9.00 -5.17 11.00
C LEU A 131 10.45 -4.71 10.91
N ALA A 132 10.98 -4.13 11.99
CA ALA A 132 12.40 -3.78 12.03
C ALA A 132 13.25 -5.01 11.64
N PRO A 133 14.32 -4.86 10.82
CA PRO A 133 15.26 -5.95 10.66
C PRO A 133 15.80 -6.33 12.05
N PRO A 134 16.03 -7.62 12.35
CA PRO A 134 16.58 -8.03 13.62
C PRO A 134 17.84 -7.19 13.88
N ALA A 135 17.89 -6.55 15.06
CA ALA A 135 19.01 -5.73 15.45
C ALA A 135 20.30 -6.48 15.14
N LYS A 136 21.22 -5.86 14.38
CA LYS A 136 22.56 -6.43 14.19
C LYS A 136 23.08 -6.73 15.59
N ARG A 137 23.23 -8.01 15.94
CA ARG A 137 23.86 -8.43 17.20
C ARG A 137 25.15 -7.64 17.29
N LYS A 138 25.25 -6.73 18.26
CA LYS A 138 26.53 -6.05 18.54
C LYS A 138 27.54 -7.17 18.73
N ALA A 139 28.60 -7.18 17.93
CA ALA A 139 29.67 -8.15 18.08
C ALA A 139 30.16 -8.01 19.53
N VAL A 140 29.93 -9.05 20.33
CA VAL A 140 30.49 -9.14 21.67
C VAL A 140 31.99 -9.28 21.47
N THR A 141 32.72 -8.18 21.64
CA THR A 141 34.18 -8.20 21.70
C THR A 141 34.56 -9.04 22.91
N ARG A 142 34.96 -10.29 22.64
CA ARG A 142 35.48 -11.20 23.65
C ARG A 142 36.86 -10.68 24.08
N PRO A 143 37.12 -10.46 25.38
CA PRO A 143 38.42 -9.95 25.81
C PRO A 143 39.50 -11.00 25.50
N LYS A 144 40.62 -10.55 24.93
CA LYS A 144 41.82 -11.39 24.81
C LYS A 144 42.31 -11.68 26.23
N LYS A 145 42.37 -12.96 26.60
CA LYS A 145 43.07 -13.40 27.81
C LYS A 145 44.57 -13.16 27.58
N ALA A 146 45.19 -12.51 28.56
CA ALA A 146 46.63 -12.41 28.72
C ALA A 146 47.23 -13.78 29.10
#